data_AF-A0A6D2J3U6-F1
#
_entry.id   AF-A0A6D2J3U6-F1
#
_cell.length_a   1.000
_cell.length_b   1.000
_cell.length_c   1.000
_cell.angle_alpha   90.00
_cell.angle_beta   90.00
_cell.angle_gamma   90.00
#
_symmetry.space_group_name_H-M   'P 1'
#
loop_
_entity.id
_entity.type
_entity.pdbx_description
1 polymer ?
#
loop_
_entity_poly.entity_id
_entity_poly.type
_entity_poly.pdbx_seq_one_letter_code
_entity_poly.pdbx_strand_id
1 'polypeptide(L)'
;MEMVMATVKTLRAVRAAESLERQRKEKLHAFALCGNASTQGILRSHDLEIRTLANVSSFEVLEEEDEAARTRCASVETVNELKVYLTVDGGEGENIRSKIGEIHI
;
A
#
# COMPACT_ATOMS: atom_id res chain seq x y z
N MET A 1 16.13 0.77 -9.22
CA MET A 1 15.15 -0.25 -9.68
C MET A 1 14.95 -1.37 -8.67
N GLU A 2 15.97 -1.80 -7.92
CA GLU A 2 15.85 -2.93 -6.96
C GLU A 2 14.72 -2.76 -5.93
N MET A 3 14.57 -1.57 -5.36
CA MET A 3 13.52 -1.26 -4.38
C MET A 3 12.09 -1.43 -4.91
N VAL A 4 11.84 -0.98 -6.15
CA VAL A 4 10.54 -1.14 -6.82
C VAL A 4 10.23 -2.62 -6.98
N MET A 5 11.20 -3.41 -7.45
CA MET A 5 11.05 -4.85 -7.63
C MET A 5 10.90 -5.60 -6.30
N ALA A 6 11.58 -5.17 -5.24
CA ALA A 6 11.42 -5.72 -3.90
C ALA A 6 9.99 -5.46 -3.38
N THR A 7 9.49 -4.24 -3.54
CA THR A 7 8.11 -3.86 -3.18
C THR A 7 7.08 -4.72 -3.93
N VAL A 8 7.26 -4.88 -5.25
CA VAL A 8 6.40 -5.74 -6.08
C VAL A 8 6.43 -7.20 -5.62
N LYS A 9 7.62 -7.74 -5.32
CA LYS A 9 7.76 -9.12 -4.85
C LYS A 9 7.05 -9.34 -3.53
N THR A 10 7.22 -8.43 -2.58
CA THR A 10 6.53 -8.49 -1.28
C THR A 10 5.03 -8.32 -1.43
N LEU A 11 4.53 -7.37 -2.22
CA LEU A 11 3.08 -7.26 -2.49
C LEU A 11 2.50 -8.55 -3.06
N ARG A 12 3.21 -9.21 -3.98
CA ARG A 12 2.79 -10.51 -4.52
C ARG A 12 2.86 -11.62 -3.46
N ALA A 13 3.86 -11.62 -2.59
CA ALA A 13 4.01 -12.61 -1.53
C ALA A 13 2.90 -12.48 -0.48
N VAL A 14 2.66 -11.26 0.01
CA VAL A 14 1.58 -10.93 0.94
C VAL A 14 0.22 -11.30 0.32
N ARG A 15 0.00 -10.93 -0.93
CA ARG A 15 -1.20 -11.33 -1.65
C ARG A 15 -1.31 -12.85 -1.79
N ALA A 16 -0.24 -13.57 -2.08
CA ALA A 16 -0.26 -15.03 -2.19
C ALA A 16 -0.58 -15.70 -0.86
N ALA A 17 -0.11 -15.13 0.26
CA ALA A 17 -0.44 -15.57 1.61
C ALA A 17 -1.93 -15.33 1.93
N GLU A 18 -2.48 -14.17 1.59
CA GLU A 18 -3.91 -13.85 1.75
C GLU A 18 -4.83 -14.62 0.78
N SER A 19 -4.34 -14.91 -0.43
CA SER A 19 -5.11 -15.52 -1.52
C SER A 19 -5.48 -16.99 -1.28
N LEU A 20 -5.13 -17.58 -0.13
CA LEU A 20 -5.68 -18.87 0.31
C LEU A 20 -7.15 -18.76 0.76
N GLU A 21 -7.62 -17.58 1.18
CA GLU A 21 -8.96 -17.44 1.78
C GLU A 21 -9.92 -16.55 0.98
N ARG A 22 -9.46 -15.51 0.27
CA ARG A 22 -10.35 -14.57 -0.47
C ARG A 22 -9.85 -14.22 -1.88
N GLN A 23 -10.58 -14.83 -2.81
CA GLN A 23 -10.71 -14.63 -4.26
C GLN A 23 -9.60 -13.92 -5.07
N ARG A 24 -9.13 -14.65 -6.09
CA ARG A 24 -8.39 -14.15 -7.28
C ARG A 24 -9.04 -12.98 -8.03
N LYS A 25 -10.27 -12.58 -7.69
CA LYS A 25 -11.05 -11.53 -8.36
C LYS A 25 -11.20 -10.24 -7.55
N GLU A 26 -10.85 -10.23 -6.27
CA GLU A 26 -10.95 -9.02 -5.45
C GLU A 26 -9.82 -8.05 -5.80
N LYS A 27 -10.21 -6.79 -6.00
CA LYS A 27 -9.31 -5.68 -6.28
C LYS A 27 -8.69 -5.24 -4.98
N LEU A 28 -7.45 -5.66 -4.71
CA LEU A 28 -6.76 -5.29 -3.48
C LEU A 28 -6.14 -3.90 -3.62
N HIS A 29 -6.21 -3.10 -2.56
CA HIS A 29 -5.54 -1.82 -2.44
C HIS A 29 -4.27 -2.01 -1.60
N ALA A 30 -3.15 -1.48 -2.08
CA ALA A 30 -1.85 -1.58 -1.43
C ALA A 30 -1.39 -0.23 -0.87
N PHE A 31 -0.73 -0.26 0.28
CA PHE A 31 -0.08 0.91 0.87
C PHE A 31 1.38 0.61 1.16
N ALA A 32 2.25 1.60 1.00
CA ALA A 32 3.64 1.53 1.41
C ALA A 32 3.95 2.67 2.40
N LEU A 33 4.46 2.32 3.57
CA LEU A 33 4.93 3.26 4.57
C LEU A 33 6.45 3.28 4.58
N CYS A 34 7.03 4.46 4.45
CA CYS A 34 8.46 4.67 4.54
C CYS A 34 8.77 6.01 5.19
N GLY A 35 9.71 6.06 6.14
CA GLY A 35 10.19 7.32 6.72
C GLY A 35 11.15 8.11 5.83
N ASN A 36 11.56 7.55 4.69
CA ASN A 36 12.55 8.16 3.80
C ASN A 36 11.88 8.82 2.58
N ALA A 37 11.92 10.15 2.52
CA ALA A 37 11.33 10.94 1.42
C ALA A 37 11.88 10.56 0.03
N SER A 38 13.15 10.16 -0.05
CA SER A 38 13.76 9.70 -1.31
C SER A 38 13.12 8.39 -1.79
N THR A 39 12.92 7.45 -0.87
CA THR A 39 12.23 6.18 -1.13
C THR A 39 10.78 6.42 -1.53
N GLN A 40 10.08 7.32 -0.84
CA GLN A 40 8.71 7.69 -1.19
C GLN A 40 8.62 8.27 -2.60
N GLY A 41 9.54 9.17 -2.96
CA GLY A 41 9.61 9.75 -4.29
C GLY A 41 9.82 8.70 -5.38
N ILE A 42 10.68 7.71 -5.12
CA ILE A 42 10.90 6.57 -6.03
C ILE A 42 9.60 5.75 -6.18
N LEU A 43 8.96 5.39 -5.08
CA LEU A 43 7.74 4.58 -5.12
C LEU A 43 6.57 5.31 -5.80
N ARG A 44 6.38 6.60 -5.50
CA ARG A 44 5.37 7.45 -6.17
C ARG A 44 5.64 7.59 -7.66
N SER A 45 6.91 7.74 -8.06
CA SER A 45 7.30 7.82 -9.49
C SER A 45 7.07 6.51 -10.25
N HIS A 46 7.05 5.38 -9.54
CA HIS A 46 6.85 4.04 -10.10
C HIS A 46 5.47 3.45 -9.78
N ASP A 47 4.48 4.28 -9.40
CA ASP A 47 3.11 3.84 -9.04
C ASP A 47 2.51 2.85 -10.07
N LEU A 48 2.46 3.26 -11.34
CA LEU A 48 1.84 2.48 -12.40
C LEU A 48 2.53 1.12 -12.60
N GLU A 49 3.86 1.11 -12.53
CA GLU A 49 4.66 -0.11 -12.65
C GLU A 49 4.39 -1.04 -11.46
N ILE A 50 4.39 -0.51 -10.24
CA ILE A 50 4.12 -1.28 -9.02
C ILE A 50 2.71 -1.87 -9.08
N ARG A 51 1.70 -1.08 -9.42
CA ARG A 51 0.30 -1.53 -9.53
C ARG A 51 0.13 -2.64 -10.54
N THR A 52 0.69 -2.44 -11.73
CA THR A 52 0.60 -3.40 -12.84
C THR A 52 1.31 -4.70 -12.47
N LEU A 53 2.53 -4.62 -11.95
CA LEU A 53 3.31 -5.81 -11.65
C LEU A 53 2.79 -6.54 -10.40
N ALA A 54 2.36 -5.83 -9.36
CA ALA A 54 1.77 -6.44 -8.17
C ALA A 54 0.32 -6.90 -8.39
N ASN A 55 -0.31 -6.47 -9.49
CA ASN A 55 -1.70 -6.72 -9.84
C ASN A 55 -2.66 -6.27 -8.72
N VAL A 56 -2.44 -5.05 -8.22
CA VAL A 56 -3.27 -4.36 -7.23
C VAL A 56 -4.04 -3.24 -7.91
N SER A 57 -5.21 -2.89 -7.36
CA SER A 57 -6.08 -1.87 -7.95
C SER A 57 -5.51 -0.46 -7.77
N SER A 58 -4.89 -0.22 -6.63
CA SER A 58 -4.30 1.06 -6.23
C SER A 58 -3.08 0.82 -5.36
N PHE A 59 -2.17 1.79 -5.36
CA PHE A 59 -0.96 1.80 -4.56
C PHE A 59 -0.75 3.22 -4.01
N GLU A 60 -0.69 3.36 -2.70
CA GLU A 60 -0.50 4.65 -2.04
C GLU A 60 0.72 4.64 -1.13
N VAL A 61 1.47 5.75 -1.12
CA VAL A 61 2.68 5.89 -0.32
C VAL A 61 2.41 6.85 0.82
N LEU A 62 2.40 6.29 2.04
CA LEU A 62 2.11 6.97 3.29
C LEU A 62 3.40 7.54 3.90
N GLU A 63 3.29 8.74 4.45
CA GLU A 63 4.41 9.47 5.07
C GLU A 63 4.53 9.19 6.57
N GLU A 64 3.40 8.93 7.22
CA GLU A 64 3.31 8.54 8.62
C GLU A 64 2.42 7.29 8.73
N GLU A 65 2.58 6.55 9.84
CA GLU A 65 1.82 5.36 10.15
C GLU A 65 0.33 5.73 10.31
N ASP A 66 -0.42 5.71 9.21
CA ASP A 66 -1.83 6.05 9.22
C ASP A 66 -2.63 5.00 10.01
N GLU A 67 -3.35 5.46 11.03
CA GLU A 67 -4.13 4.59 11.91
C GLU A 67 -5.21 3.83 11.12
N ALA A 68 -5.79 4.44 10.08
CA ALA A 68 -6.77 3.77 9.23
C ALA A 68 -6.13 2.70 8.34
N ALA A 69 -4.90 2.92 7.84
CA ALA A 69 -4.13 1.91 7.14
C ALA A 69 -3.84 0.70 8.04
N ARG A 70 -3.54 0.89 9.33
CA ARG A 70 -3.38 -0.22 10.29
C ARG A 70 -4.68 -0.97 10.56
N THR A 71 -5.78 -0.25 10.76
CA THR A 71 -7.07 -0.86 11.12
C THR A 71 -7.72 -1.59 9.95
N ARG A 72 -7.45 -1.18 8.70
CA ARG A 72 -7.98 -1.82 7.48
C ARG A 72 -7.01 -2.84 6.86
N CYS A 73 -5.82 -3.00 7.43
CA CYS A 73 -4.81 -3.92 6.92
C CYS A 73 -5.18 -5.37 7.17
N ALA A 74 -5.29 -6.14 6.10
CA ALA A 74 -5.45 -7.57 6.19
C ALA A 74 -4.09 -8.29 6.34
N SER A 75 -2.99 -7.71 5.82
CA SER A 75 -1.63 -8.25 5.99
C SER A 75 -0.53 -7.19 5.84
N VAL A 76 0.45 -7.23 6.75
CA VAL A 76 1.62 -6.34 6.78
C VAL A 76 2.92 -7.14 6.60
N GLU A 77 3.79 -6.68 5.71
CA GLU A 77 5.14 -7.24 5.53
C GLU A 77 6.16 -6.12 5.45
N THR A 78 7.35 -6.34 6.02
CA THR A 78 8.41 -5.33 6.08
C THR A 78 9.52 -5.68 5.09
N VAL A 79 9.76 -4.77 4.14
CA VAL A 79 10.86 -4.83 3.17
C VAL A 79 11.93 -3.84 3.61
N ASN A 80 12.96 -4.33 4.31
CA ASN A 80 14.04 -3.50 4.83
C ASN A 80 13.51 -2.46 5.84
N GLU A 81 13.41 -1.18 5.49
CA GLU A 81 12.80 -0.09 6.28
C GLU A 81 11.39 0.31 5.79
N LEU A 82 10.89 -0.34 4.74
CA LEU A 82 9.59 -0.11 4.13
C LEU A 82 8.56 -1.08 4.70
N LYS A 83 7.43 -0.60 5.22
CA LYS A 83 6.29 -1.47 5.55
C LYS A 83 5.29 -1.45 4.41
N VAL A 84 4.81 -2.61 4.00
CA VAL A 84 3.84 -2.75 2.92
C VAL A 84 2.58 -3.40 3.46
N TYR A 85 1.43 -2.83 3.12
CA TYR A 85 0.11 -3.22 3.59
C TYR A 85 -0.75 -3.59 2.41
N LEU A 86 -1.57 -4.63 2.55
CA LEU A 86 -2.63 -4.98 1.62
C LEU A 86 -3.98 -4.94 2.33
N THR A 87 -4.95 -4.35 1.63
CA THR A 87 -6.33 -4.21 2.09
C THR A 87 -7.26 -4.70 0.98
N VAL A 88 -8.35 -5.37 1.37
CA VAL A 88 -9.38 -5.82 0.45
C VAL A 88 -10.38 -4.69 0.21
N ASP A 89 -10.65 -4.34 -1.04
CA ASP A 89 -11.64 -3.31 -1.38
C ASP A 89 -13.06 -3.83 -1.06
N GLY A 90 -13.56 -3.37 0.09
CA GLY A 90 -14.92 -3.59 0.59
C GLY A 90 -15.33 -2.60 1.70
N GLY A 91 -14.52 -1.56 1.92
CA GLY A 91 -14.73 -0.54 2.95
C GLY A 91 -14.26 0.82 2.46
N GLU A 92 -15.08 1.43 1.60
CA GLU A 92 -15.14 2.86 1.26
C GLU A 92 -13.80 3.62 1.35
N GLY A 93 -13.09 3.63 0.22
CA GLY A 93 -11.96 4.53 -0.08
C GLY A 93 -12.39 5.99 -0.26
N GLU A 94 -13.28 6.51 0.58
CA GLU A 94 -13.67 7.93 0.56
C GLU A 94 -13.02 8.75 1.69
N ASN A 95 -12.42 8.14 2.71
CA ASN A 95 -11.93 8.87 3.88
C ASN A 95 -10.40 8.83 4.10
N ILE A 96 -9.62 8.96 3.02
CA ILE A 96 -8.16 9.22 3.11
C ILE A 96 -7.84 10.68 2.76
N ARG A 97 -8.83 11.44 2.27
CA ARG A 97 -8.67 12.83 1.80
C ARG A 97 -9.09 13.89 2.81
N SER A 98 -9.81 13.51 3.87
CA SER A 98 -10.55 14.48 4.71
C SER A 98 -9.90 14.83 6.05
N LYS A 99 -8.60 14.60 6.25
CA LYS A 99 -7.92 15.03 7.50
C LYS A 99 -6.72 15.96 7.33
N ILE A 100 -6.57 16.57 6.15
CA ILE A 100 -5.58 17.65 5.89
C ILE A 100 -6.29 19.02 5.79
N GLY A 101 -7.59 19.10 6.10
CA GLY A 101 -8.42 20.30 5.93
C GLY A 101 -8.80 21.04 7.22
N GLU A 102 -8.38 20.60 8.40
CA GLU A 102 -8.71 21.27 9.66
C GLU A 102 -7.47 21.89 10.31
N ILE A 103 -6.86 22.83 9.61
CA ILE A 103 -6.22 23.98 10.24
C ILE A 103 -7.06 25.19 9.85
N HIS A 104 -8.03 25.55 10.69
CA HIS A 104 -8.59 26.90 10.69
C HIS A 104 -9.00 27.31 12.10
N ILE A 105 -8.27 28.34 12.57
CA ILE A 105 -8.45 29.24 13.73
C ILE A 105 -8.04 28.69 15.10
#